data_AF-A0A961JRZ3-F1
#
_entry.id   AF-A0A961JRZ3-F1
#
_cell.length_a   1.000
_cell.length_b   1.000
_cell.length_c   1.000
_cell.angle_alpha   90.00
_cell.angle_beta   90.00
_cell.angle_gamma   90.00
#
_symmetry.space_group_name_H-M   'P 1'
#
loop_
_entity.id
_entity.type
_entity.pdbx_description
1 polymer ?
#
loop_
_entity_poly.entity_id
_entity_poly.type
_entity_poly.pdbx_seq_one_letter_code
_entity_poly.pdbx_strand_id
1 'polypeptide(L)'
;MTGLVDTLKTVAKAGWSYQYNRSNARWVARILKQQEEAGIRTDEKTKHVCEEYARDVLGGKKYAPWLTLYATVRGEFKEGWIPDNFYGERVVGETSGSYGEIADSRALNYRLFGAEEFPDVGAYVNGVFVDREGHAIPDDKVKAVLFRDGDRVA
;
A
#
# COMPACT_ATOMS: atom_id res chain seq x y z
N MET A 1 -30.64 -19.18 -6.69
CA MET A 1 -29.62 -19.06 -5.63
C MET A 1 -28.42 -18.20 -6.04
N THR A 2 -28.03 -18.18 -7.32
CA THR A 2 -26.87 -17.41 -7.84
C THR A 2 -27.00 -15.89 -7.65
N GLY A 3 -28.16 -15.29 -7.94
CA GLY A 3 -28.35 -13.84 -7.82
C GLY A 3 -28.26 -13.27 -6.40
N LEU A 4 -28.60 -14.07 -5.37
CA LEU A 4 -28.45 -13.66 -3.97
C LEU A 4 -26.97 -13.59 -3.58
N VAL A 5 -26.17 -14.56 -4.01
CA VAL A 5 -24.72 -14.61 -3.74
C VAL A 5 -24.01 -13.45 -4.44
N ASP A 6 -24.36 -13.14 -5.68
CA ASP A 6 -23.75 -12.02 -6.41
C ASP A 6 -24.11 -10.66 -5.81
N THR A 7 -25.35 -10.51 -5.33
CA THR A 7 -25.78 -9.32 -4.60
C THR A 7 -24.99 -9.16 -3.30
N LEU A 8 -24.83 -10.24 -2.52
CA LEU A 8 -24.04 -10.23 -1.28
C LEU A 8 -22.58 -9.87 -1.55
N LYS A 9 -21.95 -10.44 -2.59
CA LYS A 9 -20.58 -10.10 -3.00
C LYS A 9 -20.45 -8.62 -3.36
N THR A 10 -21.42 -8.07 -4.08
CA THR A 10 -21.43 -6.66 -4.47
C THR A 10 -21.52 -5.74 -3.26
N VAL A 11 -22.42 -6.05 -2.32
CA VAL A 11 -22.56 -5.28 -1.07
C VAL A 11 -21.30 -5.38 -0.22
N ALA A 12 -20.72 -6.57 -0.08
CA ALA A 12 -19.47 -6.77 0.65
C ALA A 12 -18.31 -5.97 0.03
N LYS A 13 -18.17 -6.01 -1.30
CA LYS A 13 -17.14 -5.24 -2.03
C LYS A 13 -17.35 -3.73 -1.85
N ALA A 14 -18.59 -3.24 -1.90
CA ALA A 14 -18.91 -1.84 -1.65
C ALA A 14 -18.58 -1.42 -0.21
N GLY A 15 -18.92 -2.26 0.78
CA GLY A 15 -18.59 -2.02 2.19
C GLY A 15 -17.08 -1.99 2.44
N TRP A 16 -16.34 -2.94 1.88
CA TRP A 16 -14.88 -2.98 1.95
C TRP A 16 -14.25 -1.75 1.29
N SER A 17 -14.68 -1.39 0.07
CA SER A 17 -14.20 -0.19 -0.64
C SER A 17 -14.46 1.07 0.19
N TYR A 18 -15.64 1.20 0.80
CA TYR A 18 -15.96 2.33 1.67
C TYR A 18 -15.01 2.40 2.89
N GLN A 19 -14.82 1.28 3.60
CA GLN A 19 -13.94 1.23 4.76
C GLN A 19 -12.47 1.52 4.38
N TYR A 20 -11.98 0.91 3.31
CA TYR A 20 -10.63 1.09 2.79
C TYR A 20 -10.36 2.56 2.44
N ASN A 21 -11.26 3.19 1.68
CA ASN A 21 -11.15 4.60 1.32
C ASN A 21 -11.27 5.52 2.55
N ARG A 22 -12.12 5.18 3.53
CA ARG A 22 -12.23 5.95 4.79
C ARG A 22 -10.96 5.88 5.64
N SER A 23 -10.34 4.70 5.73
CA SER A 23 -9.08 4.52 6.44
C SER A 23 -7.95 5.32 5.77
N ASN A 24 -7.87 5.27 4.45
CA ASN A 24 -6.93 6.07 3.65
C ASN A 24 -7.11 7.57 3.89
N ALA A 25 -8.35 8.09 3.81
CA ALA A 25 -8.63 9.51 4.04
C ALA A 25 -8.19 9.96 5.45
N ARG A 26 -8.41 9.13 6.48
CA ARG A 26 -7.93 9.41 7.85
C ARG A 26 -6.41 9.39 7.96
N TRP A 27 -5.75 8.48 7.24
CA TRP A 27 -4.30 8.41 7.25
C TRP A 27 -3.69 9.65 6.60
N VAL A 28 -4.18 10.02 5.42
CA VAL A 28 -3.78 11.24 4.73
C VAL A 28 -4.00 12.48 5.60
N ALA A 29 -5.16 12.59 6.28
CA ALA A 29 -5.44 13.72 7.17
C ALA A 29 -4.39 13.85 8.31
N ARG A 30 -3.90 12.72 8.84
CA ARG A 30 -2.82 12.74 9.84
C ARG A 30 -1.51 13.23 9.25
N ILE A 31 -1.15 12.78 8.05
CA ILE A 31 0.08 13.20 7.37
C ILE A 31 0.00 14.69 7.06
N LEU A 32 -1.10 15.17 6.48
CA LEU A 32 -1.29 16.60 6.18
C LEU A 32 -1.18 17.47 7.45
N LYS A 33 -1.72 17.00 8.58
CA LYS A 33 -1.55 17.69 9.86
C LYS A 33 -0.08 17.80 10.28
N GLN A 34 0.69 16.72 10.13
CA GLN A 34 2.13 16.74 10.41
C GLN A 34 2.90 17.68 9.48
N GLN A 35 2.53 17.73 8.20
CA GLN A 35 3.11 18.66 7.22
C GLN A 35 2.80 20.11 7.58
N GLU A 36 1.57 20.40 8.02
CA GLU A 36 1.16 21.73 8.47
C GLU A 36 1.94 22.18 9.72
N GLU A 37 2.15 21.29 10.68
CA GLU A 37 3.01 21.52 11.86
C GLU A 37 4.47 21.79 11.45
N ALA A 38 4.94 21.19 10.35
CA ALA A 38 6.24 21.46 9.74
C ALA A 38 6.27 22.71 8.84
N GLY A 39 5.17 23.47 8.74
CA GLY A 39 5.07 24.71 7.97
C GLY A 39 4.64 24.54 6.51
N ILE A 40 4.37 23.33 6.04
CA ILE A 40 3.88 23.05 4.69
C ILE A 40 2.36 22.98 4.72
N ARG A 41 1.69 23.92 4.04
CA ARG A 41 0.23 24.03 4.04
C ARG A 41 -0.36 23.73 2.68
N THR A 42 -1.51 23.06 2.70
CA THR A 42 -2.35 22.89 1.52
C THR A 42 -3.21 24.13 1.33
N ASP A 43 -3.15 24.75 0.15
CA ASP A 43 -4.07 25.81 -0.23
C ASP A 43 -5.40 25.28 -0.80
N GLU A 44 -6.44 26.09 -0.77
CA GLU A 44 -7.79 25.69 -1.20
C GLU A 44 -7.90 25.43 -2.71
N LYS A 45 -7.10 26.11 -3.54
CA LYS A 45 -7.09 25.88 -4.99
C LYS A 45 -6.53 24.49 -5.30
N THR A 46 -5.47 24.07 -4.61
CA THR A 46 -4.93 22.72 -4.73
C THR A 46 -5.96 21.66 -4.34
N LYS A 47 -6.69 21.84 -3.24
CA LYS A 47 -7.77 20.92 -2.84
C LYS A 47 -8.85 20.81 -3.92
N HIS A 48 -9.27 21.96 -4.44
CA HIS A 48 -10.32 22.02 -5.45
C HIS A 48 -9.93 21.26 -6.73
N VAL A 49 -8.75 21.53 -7.28
CA VAL A 49 -8.23 20.84 -8.48
C VAL A 49 -8.12 19.32 -8.24
N CYS A 50 -7.67 18.91 -7.04
CA CYS A 50 -7.60 17.49 -6.69
C CYS A 50 -8.99 16.83 -6.62
N GLU A 51 -9.99 17.53 -6.10
CA GLU A 51 -11.37 17.02 -6.04
C GLU A 51 -12.02 16.91 -7.41
N GLU A 52 -11.81 17.89 -8.28
CA GLU A 52 -12.29 17.88 -9.67
C GLU A 52 -11.64 16.73 -10.44
N TYR A 53 -10.31 16.64 -10.43
CA TYR A 53 -9.60 15.54 -11.09
C TYR A 53 -10.02 14.16 -10.56
N ALA A 54 -10.16 14.01 -9.24
CA ALA A 54 -10.61 12.76 -8.65
C ALA A 54 -12.01 12.35 -9.12
N ARG A 55 -12.93 13.31 -9.28
CA ARG A 55 -14.28 13.05 -9.75
C ARG A 55 -14.30 12.74 -11.24
N ASP A 56 -13.67 13.59 -12.04
CA ASP A 56 -13.88 13.66 -13.47
C ASP A 56 -12.99 12.67 -14.22
N VAL A 57 -11.78 12.41 -13.70
CA VAL A 57 -10.81 11.49 -14.32
C VAL A 57 -10.77 10.14 -13.61
N LEU A 58 -10.80 10.12 -12.27
CA LEU A 58 -10.69 8.87 -11.50
C LEU A 58 -12.05 8.27 -11.12
N GLY A 59 -13.16 8.95 -11.42
CA GLY A 59 -14.52 8.43 -11.20
C GLY A 59 -15.01 8.51 -9.74
N GLY A 60 -14.33 9.24 -8.85
CA GLY A 60 -14.80 9.42 -7.48
C GLY A 60 -13.93 10.32 -6.59
N LYS A 61 -14.60 11.21 -5.85
CA LYS A 61 -13.95 12.14 -4.89
C LYS A 61 -13.17 11.45 -3.76
N LYS A 62 -13.41 10.17 -3.52
CA LYS A 62 -12.67 9.37 -2.52
C LYS A 62 -11.16 9.30 -2.79
N TYR A 63 -10.72 9.56 -4.03
CA TYR A 63 -9.32 9.59 -4.42
C TYR A 63 -8.63 10.94 -4.17
N ALA A 64 -9.40 12.00 -3.91
CA ALA A 64 -8.88 13.36 -3.73
C ALA A 64 -7.87 13.52 -2.57
N PRO A 65 -8.03 12.90 -1.39
CA PRO A 65 -7.13 13.13 -0.25
C PRO A 65 -5.66 12.86 -0.61
N TRP A 66 -5.38 11.73 -1.23
CA TRP A 66 -4.02 11.37 -1.64
C TRP A 66 -3.47 12.36 -2.68
N LEU A 67 -4.26 12.73 -3.70
CA LEU A 67 -3.86 13.77 -4.66
C LEU A 67 -3.48 15.08 -3.96
N THR A 68 -4.28 15.50 -2.99
CA THR A 68 -4.04 16.70 -2.20
C THR A 68 -2.73 16.60 -1.42
N LEU A 69 -2.48 15.47 -0.76
CA LEU A 69 -1.22 15.25 -0.05
C LEU A 69 0.00 15.32 -0.97
N TYR A 70 -0.05 14.64 -2.11
CA TYR A 70 1.04 14.67 -3.08
C TYR A 70 1.27 16.08 -3.65
N ALA A 71 0.20 16.79 -4.01
CA ALA A 71 0.29 18.15 -4.50
C ALA A 71 0.84 19.11 -3.43
N THR A 72 0.44 18.93 -2.17
CA THR A 72 0.93 19.73 -1.03
C THR A 72 2.43 19.54 -0.82
N VAL A 73 2.90 18.30 -0.79
CA VAL A 73 4.32 17.99 -0.57
C VAL A 73 5.17 18.41 -1.78
N ARG A 74 4.63 18.25 -3.00
CA ARG A 74 5.30 18.62 -4.24
C ARG A 74 5.27 20.12 -4.54
N GLY A 75 4.31 20.85 -3.97
CA GLY A 75 4.05 22.26 -4.23
C GLY A 75 3.20 22.52 -5.49
N GLU A 76 2.81 21.49 -6.25
CA GLU A 76 1.91 21.63 -7.40
C GLU A 76 1.14 20.34 -7.70
N PHE A 77 -0.07 20.50 -8.24
CA PHE A 77 -0.85 19.39 -8.78
C PHE A 77 -0.18 18.82 -10.05
N LYS A 78 -0.29 17.50 -10.23
CA LYS A 78 0.23 16.79 -11.41
C LYS A 78 -0.84 15.88 -12.01
N GLU A 79 -1.22 16.16 -13.25
CA GLU A 79 -2.11 15.29 -14.01
C GLU A 79 -1.46 13.92 -14.28
N GLY A 80 -2.27 12.88 -14.37
CA GLY A 80 -1.80 11.49 -14.52
C GLY A 80 -1.25 10.88 -13.24
N TRP A 81 -1.21 11.63 -12.12
CA TRP A 81 -0.84 11.05 -10.83
C TRP A 81 -1.90 10.06 -10.35
N ILE A 82 -1.45 8.91 -9.85
CA ILE A 82 -2.30 7.82 -9.39
C ILE A 82 -2.32 7.78 -7.86
N PRO A 83 -3.47 8.03 -7.22
CA PRO A 83 -3.63 7.90 -5.77
C PRO A 83 -3.43 6.46 -5.28
N ASP A 84 -2.86 6.30 -4.09
CA ASP A 84 -2.58 4.98 -3.52
C ASP A 84 -3.84 4.10 -3.42
N ASN A 85 -4.95 4.68 -2.95
CA ASN A 85 -6.23 3.99 -2.90
C ASN A 85 -6.84 3.70 -4.28
N PHE A 86 -6.54 4.48 -5.32
CA PHE A 86 -6.93 4.14 -6.69
C PHE A 86 -6.10 2.96 -7.20
N TYR A 87 -4.78 2.98 -6.97
CA TYR A 87 -3.89 1.90 -7.34
C TYR A 87 -4.32 0.57 -6.69
N GLY A 88 -4.54 0.56 -5.38
CA GLY A 88 -5.00 -0.64 -4.66
C GLY A 88 -6.37 -1.14 -5.15
N GLU A 89 -7.35 -0.24 -5.29
CA GLU A 89 -8.73 -0.65 -5.62
C GLU A 89 -8.91 -1.03 -7.10
N ARG A 90 -8.25 -0.32 -8.02
CA ARG A 90 -8.47 -0.44 -9.47
C ARG A 90 -7.36 -1.20 -10.16
N VAL A 91 -6.09 -0.86 -9.88
CA VAL A 91 -4.96 -1.49 -10.58
C VAL A 91 -4.71 -2.87 -9.99
N VAL A 92 -4.38 -2.97 -8.70
CA VAL A 92 -4.13 -4.27 -8.04
C VAL A 92 -5.38 -5.14 -8.07
N GLY A 93 -6.54 -4.56 -7.74
CA GLY A 93 -7.82 -5.28 -7.75
C GLY A 93 -8.21 -5.91 -9.08
N GLU A 94 -7.81 -5.33 -10.22
CA GLU A 94 -8.12 -5.86 -11.56
C GLU A 94 -6.98 -6.70 -12.15
N THR A 95 -5.72 -6.42 -11.79
CA THR A 95 -4.53 -7.08 -12.38
C THR A 95 -4.01 -8.26 -11.57
N SER A 96 -4.10 -8.20 -10.24
CA SER A 96 -3.33 -9.09 -9.37
C SER A 96 -4.11 -10.31 -8.90
N GLY A 97 -5.44 -10.34 -9.11
CA GLY A 97 -6.31 -11.47 -8.76
C GLY A 97 -5.91 -12.16 -7.44
N SER A 98 -5.87 -13.49 -7.44
CA SER A 98 -5.37 -14.30 -6.31
C SER A 98 -3.83 -14.30 -6.17
N TYR A 99 -3.10 -13.80 -7.17
CA TYR A 99 -1.63 -13.80 -7.16
C TYR A 99 -1.06 -12.78 -6.17
N GLY A 100 -1.75 -11.67 -5.92
CA GLY A 100 -1.34 -10.70 -4.89
C GLY A 100 -1.32 -11.31 -3.49
N GLU A 101 -2.36 -12.05 -3.13
CA GLU A 101 -2.45 -12.72 -1.82
C GLU A 101 -1.37 -13.80 -1.63
N ILE A 102 -1.05 -14.52 -2.71
CA ILE A 102 0.06 -15.50 -2.71
C ILE A 102 1.41 -14.77 -2.59
N ALA A 103 1.55 -13.62 -3.23
CA ALA A 103 2.75 -12.80 -3.16
C ALA A 103 3.01 -12.26 -1.74
N ASP A 104 1.98 -11.97 -0.95
CA ASP A 104 2.14 -11.56 0.45
C ASP A 104 2.75 -12.68 1.31
N SER A 105 2.64 -13.94 0.86
CA SER A 105 3.22 -15.12 1.53
C SER A 105 4.65 -15.44 1.08
N ARG A 106 5.30 -14.59 0.28
CA ARG A 106 6.67 -14.85 -0.24
C ARG A 106 7.70 -15.09 0.85
N ALA A 107 7.54 -14.46 2.02
CA ALA A 107 8.39 -14.70 3.18
C ALA A 107 8.36 -16.16 3.68
N LEU A 108 7.34 -16.93 3.29
CA LEU A 108 7.19 -18.34 3.65
C LEU A 108 7.69 -19.30 2.56
N ASN A 109 8.14 -18.81 1.42
CA ASN A 109 8.52 -19.66 0.27
C ASN A 109 9.54 -20.75 0.67
N TYR A 110 10.63 -20.35 1.32
CA TYR A 110 11.64 -21.31 1.79
C TYR A 110 11.06 -22.34 2.77
N ARG A 111 10.21 -21.90 3.71
CA ARG A 111 9.56 -22.80 4.69
C ARG A 111 8.58 -23.78 4.06
N LEU A 112 7.85 -23.34 3.03
CA LEU A 112 6.82 -24.14 2.37
C LEU A 112 7.42 -25.14 1.38
N PHE A 113 8.47 -24.74 0.66
CA PHE A 113 9.02 -25.52 -0.44
C PHE A 113 10.38 -26.16 -0.13
N GLY A 114 11.12 -25.66 0.86
CA GLY A 114 12.45 -26.17 1.24
C GLY A 114 13.48 -26.10 0.10
N ALA A 115 13.25 -25.22 -0.87
CA ALA A 115 13.98 -25.13 -2.13
C ALA A 115 15.10 -24.08 -2.05
N GLU A 116 16.30 -24.46 -2.50
CA GLU A 116 17.47 -23.56 -2.55
C GLU A 116 17.33 -22.47 -3.62
N GLU A 117 16.40 -22.65 -4.56
CA GLU A 117 16.05 -21.70 -5.61
C GLU A 117 15.41 -20.41 -5.07
N PHE A 118 15.03 -20.36 -3.80
CA PHE A 118 14.62 -19.14 -3.11
C PHE A 118 15.84 -18.52 -2.41
N PRO A 119 16.46 -17.45 -2.99
CA PRO A 119 17.69 -16.86 -2.47
C PRO A 119 17.46 -15.98 -1.22
N ASP A 120 16.23 -15.91 -0.71
CA ASP A 120 15.88 -15.09 0.43
C ASP A 120 16.66 -15.51 1.68
N VAL A 121 17.49 -14.62 2.21
CA VAL A 121 18.23 -14.82 3.49
C VAL A 121 17.31 -14.57 4.71
N GLY A 122 16.25 -13.79 4.50
CA GLY A 122 15.25 -13.43 5.50
C GLY A 122 14.26 -12.41 4.93
N ALA A 123 13.22 -12.08 5.69
CA ALA A 123 12.18 -11.13 5.29
C ALA A 123 11.92 -10.08 6.39
N TYR A 124 11.28 -8.97 6.03
CA TYR A 124 10.78 -7.99 6.99
C TYR A 124 9.25 -7.99 6.95
N VAL A 125 8.63 -8.48 8.01
CA VAL A 125 7.18 -8.70 8.09
C VAL A 125 6.65 -8.00 9.33
N ASN A 126 5.68 -7.09 9.14
CA ASN A 126 4.98 -6.39 10.23
C ASN A 126 5.91 -5.74 11.28
N GLY A 127 7.01 -5.14 10.86
CA GLY A 127 7.93 -4.44 11.77
C GLY A 127 9.02 -5.32 12.36
N VAL A 128 9.11 -6.59 11.96
CA VAL A 128 10.05 -7.57 12.52
C VAL A 128 10.86 -8.20 11.39
N PHE A 129 12.17 -8.26 11.55
CA PHE A 129 13.02 -9.07 10.68
C PHE A 129 12.87 -10.54 11.06
N VAL A 130 12.74 -11.40 10.07
CA VAL A 130 12.66 -12.85 10.25
C VAL A 130 13.69 -13.54 9.36
N ASP A 131 14.32 -14.60 9.86
CA ASP A 131 15.18 -15.44 9.03
C ASP A 131 14.34 -16.28 8.04
N ARG A 132 15.02 -16.98 7.12
CA ARG A 132 14.35 -17.83 6.11
C ARG A 132 13.55 -18.98 6.74
N GLU A 133 13.87 -19.39 7.97
CA GLU A 133 13.11 -20.35 8.77
C GLU A 133 11.94 -19.70 9.54
N GLY A 134 11.84 -18.38 9.53
CA GLY A 134 10.79 -17.56 10.12
C GLY A 134 10.97 -17.25 11.61
N HIS A 135 12.19 -17.37 12.16
CA HIS A 135 12.52 -16.90 13.50
C HIS A 135 12.82 -15.40 13.48
N ALA A 136 12.41 -14.69 14.54
CA ALA A 136 12.68 -13.26 14.66
C ALA A 136 14.19 -12.97 14.77
N ILE A 137 14.68 -12.03 13.98
CA ILE A 137 16.04 -11.49 14.03
C ILE A 137 15.97 -10.13 14.76
N PRO A 138 16.72 -9.94 15.85
CA PRO A 138 16.85 -8.64 16.48
C PRO A 138 17.51 -7.62 15.52
N ASP A 139 17.06 -6.37 15.55
CA ASP A 139 17.55 -5.29 14.67
C ASP A 139 19.08 -5.15 14.67
N ASP A 140 19.73 -5.30 15.83
CA ASP A 140 21.19 -5.21 15.97
C ASP A 140 21.94 -6.41 15.35
N LYS A 141 21.24 -7.50 15.04
CA LYS A 141 21.79 -8.73 14.44
C LYS A 141 21.55 -8.85 12.94
N VAL A 142 20.65 -8.06 12.37
CA VAL A 142 20.28 -8.14 10.93
C VAL A 142 21.50 -8.07 10.03
N LYS A 143 22.42 -7.14 10.29
CA LYS A 143 23.65 -7.01 9.50
C LYS A 143 24.51 -8.26 9.56
N ALA A 144 24.65 -8.88 10.73
CA ALA A 144 25.44 -10.10 10.89
C ALA A 144 24.82 -11.29 10.12
N VAL A 145 23.48 -11.36 10.06
CA VAL A 145 22.76 -12.39 9.30
C VAL A 145 22.93 -12.19 7.80
N LEU A 146 22.76 -10.95 7.29
CA LEU A 146 22.87 -10.65 5.86
C LEU A 146 24.27 -10.97 5.28
N PHE A 147 25.32 -10.71 6.05
CA PHE A 147 26.71 -10.86 5.61
C PHE A 147 27.42 -12.07 6.23
N ARG A 148 26.66 -13.08 6.69
CA ARG A 148 27.22 -14.28 7.32
C ARG A 148 28.18 -15.01 6.40
N ASP A 149 27.82 -15.11 5.11
CA ASP A 149 28.49 -15.96 4.13
C ASP A 149 29.40 -15.14 3.18
N GLY A 150 29.57 -13.83 3.43
CA GLY A 150 30.49 -12.97 2.69
C GLY A 150 30.16 -11.48 2.78
N ASP A 151 30.98 -10.64 2.13
CA ASP A 151 30.82 -9.18 2.12
C ASP A 151 29.65 -8.69 1.25
N ARG A 152 28.92 -9.61 0.61
CA ARG A 152 27.78 -9.34 -0.28
C ARG A 152 26.69 -10.39 -0.04
N VAL A 153 25.43 -9.97 -0.12
CA VAL A 153 24.27 -10.86 -0.22
C VAL A 153 24.22 -11.36 -1.67
N ALA A 154 24.22 -12.68 -1.86
CA ALA A 154 24.18 -13.32 -3.18
C ALA A 154 22.79 -13.23 -3.83
#